data_AF-A0A0A9ZGE6-F1
#
_entry.id   AF-A0A0A9ZGE6-F1
#
_cell.length_a   1.000
_cell.length_b   1.000
_cell.length_c   1.000
_cell.angle_alpha   90.00
_cell.angle_beta   90.00
_cell.angle_gamma   90.00
#
_symmetry.space_group_name_H-M   'P 1'
#
loop_
_entity.id
_entity.type
_entity.pdbx_description
1 polymer ?
#
loop_
_entity_poly.entity_id
_entity_poly.type
_entity_poly.pdbx_seq_one_letter_code
_entity_poly.pdbx_strand_id
1 'polypeptide(L)'
;MPLIDDSRFRIEFLGGKMDRINAAADALEKKPTDVRLKNTFIAMTEGLDALFSSYDEAMTRLVSLYSKQTPQLSDEDLKESYENFEKAYYNVKAVILTWLPAASDQSGSSTSQINQSMTHPEGSGIALPKIILKEFSGDLLEWQSFHDLFIATVHANKN
;
A
#
# COMPACT_ATOMS: atom_id res chain seq x y z
N MET A 1 19.84 11.05 -30.94
CA MET A 1 18.42 10.65 -30.96
C MET A 1 18.03 9.44 -30.09
N PRO A 2 18.83 8.37 -29.87
CA PRO A 2 18.33 7.17 -29.19
C PRO A 2 17.87 7.35 -27.73
N LEU A 3 18.35 8.39 -27.04
CA LEU A 3 17.97 8.69 -25.65
C LEU A 3 16.57 9.31 -25.53
N ILE A 4 16.10 10.02 -26.56
CA ILE A 4 14.75 10.61 -26.60
C ILE A 4 13.74 9.50 -26.87
N ASP A 5 14.03 8.65 -27.85
CA ASP A 5 13.17 7.52 -28.21
C ASP A 5 13.02 6.53 -27.04
N ASP A 6 14.10 6.28 -26.30
CA ASP A 6 14.09 5.48 -25.07
C ASP A 6 13.18 6.09 -23.98
N SER A 7 13.29 7.40 -23.75
CA SER A 7 12.48 8.09 -22.75
C SER A 7 10.99 8.11 -23.14
N ARG A 8 10.68 8.28 -24.43
CA ARG A 8 9.31 8.18 -24.96
C ARG A 8 8.71 6.80 -24.77
N PHE A 9 9.45 5.77 -25.18
CA PHE A 9 9.02 4.39 -25.01
C PHE A 9 8.73 4.06 -23.53
N ARG A 10 9.58 4.55 -22.62
CA ARG A 10 9.39 4.38 -21.18
C ARG A 10 8.10 5.04 -20.71
N ILE A 11 7.82 6.28 -21.11
CA ILE A 11 6.58 7.00 -20.76
C ILE A 11 5.36 6.25 -21.27
N GLU A 12 5.35 5.81 -22.53
CA GLU A 12 4.23 5.05 -23.11
C GLU A 12 4.00 3.72 -22.38
N PHE A 13 5.08 2.99 -22.07
CA PHE A 13 5.00 1.74 -21.33
C PHE A 13 4.42 1.92 -19.93
N LEU A 14 4.87 2.96 -19.21
CA LEU A 14 4.40 3.27 -17.85
C LEU A 14 2.96 3.78 -17.89
N GLY A 15 2.60 4.62 -18.86
CA GLY A 15 1.23 5.08 -19.11
C GLY A 15 0.28 3.90 -19.34
N GLY A 16 0.63 2.99 -20.25
CA GLY A 16 -0.17 1.80 -20.50
C GLY A 16 -0.28 0.87 -19.28
N LYS A 17 0.73 0.84 -18.38
CA LYS A 17 0.60 0.13 -17.09
C LYS A 17 -0.42 0.82 -16.20
N MET A 18 -0.39 2.14 -16.12
CA MET A 18 -1.32 2.93 -15.33
C MET A 18 -2.77 2.79 -15.80
N ASP A 19 -3.00 2.78 -17.12
CA ASP A 19 -4.32 2.56 -17.71
C ASP A 19 -4.92 1.21 -17.32
N ARG A 20 -4.09 0.16 -17.24
CA ARG A 20 -4.54 -1.16 -16.78
C ARG A 20 -4.96 -1.15 -15.31
N ILE A 21 -4.26 -0.38 -14.47
CA ILE A 21 -4.60 -0.24 -13.05
C ILE A 21 -5.92 0.53 -12.91
N ASN A 22 -6.12 1.61 -13.66
CA ASN A 22 -7.39 2.33 -13.69
C ASN A 22 -8.54 1.47 -14.21
N ALA A 23 -8.33 0.69 -15.26
CA ALA A 23 -9.36 -0.22 -15.76
C ALA A 23 -9.74 -1.28 -14.71
N ALA A 24 -8.78 -1.74 -13.90
CA ALA A 24 -9.06 -2.62 -12.77
C ALA A 24 -9.82 -1.90 -11.65
N ALA A 25 -9.53 -0.62 -11.40
CA ALA A 25 -10.27 0.24 -10.48
C ALA A 25 -11.73 0.39 -10.90
N ASP A 26 -11.97 0.77 -12.17
CA ASP A 26 -13.31 0.90 -12.75
C ASP A 26 -14.11 -0.42 -12.71
N ALA A 27 -13.43 -1.54 -12.94
CA ALA A 27 -14.05 -2.86 -12.88
C ALA A 27 -14.48 -3.21 -11.44
N LEU A 28 -13.67 -2.83 -10.45
CA LEU A 28 -13.98 -3.01 -9.04
C LEU A 28 -15.15 -2.13 -8.60
N GLU A 29 -15.19 -0.86 -9.01
CA GLU A 29 -16.31 0.04 -8.70
C GLU A 29 -17.64 -0.47 -9.27
N LYS A 30 -17.63 -1.06 -10.47
CA LYS A 30 -18.82 -1.69 -11.07
C LYS A 30 -19.25 -2.96 -10.35
N LYS A 31 -18.32 -3.68 -9.70
CA LYS A 31 -18.56 -4.98 -9.05
C LYS A 31 -17.84 -5.06 -7.70
N PRO A 32 -18.30 -4.30 -6.69
CA PRO A 32 -17.56 -4.10 -5.45
C PRO A 32 -17.47 -5.35 -4.56
N THR A 33 -18.40 -6.29 -4.71
CA THR A 33 -18.43 -7.55 -3.95
C THR A 33 -17.51 -8.63 -4.54
N ASP A 34 -16.91 -8.40 -5.71
CA ASP A 34 -16.04 -9.38 -6.36
C ASP A 34 -14.64 -9.40 -5.71
N VAL A 35 -14.43 -10.40 -4.87
CA VAL A 35 -13.16 -10.62 -4.15
C VAL A 35 -11.98 -10.80 -5.09
N ARG A 36 -12.18 -11.40 -6.27
CA ARG A 36 -11.10 -11.62 -7.24
C ARG A 36 -10.68 -10.29 -7.86
N LEU A 37 -11.63 -9.42 -8.23
CA LEU A 37 -11.33 -8.08 -8.73
C LEU A 37 -10.59 -7.25 -7.68
N LYS A 38 -11.05 -7.30 -6.42
CA LYS A 38 -10.39 -6.63 -5.31
C LYS A 38 -8.93 -7.08 -5.13
N ASN A 39 -8.70 -8.39 -5.06
CA ASN A 39 -7.33 -8.92 -4.88
C ASN A 39 -6.43 -8.60 -6.08
N THR A 40 -6.97 -8.66 -7.30
CA THR A 40 -6.23 -8.29 -8.52
C THR A 40 -5.84 -6.81 -8.49
N PHE A 41 -6.78 -5.93 -8.12
CA PHE A 41 -6.53 -4.51 -7.98
C PHE A 41 -5.47 -4.22 -6.92
N ILE A 42 -5.56 -4.83 -5.73
CA ILE A 42 -4.57 -4.69 -4.66
C ILE A 42 -3.16 -5.06 -5.16
N ALA A 43 -3.02 -6.24 -5.80
CA ALA A 43 -1.74 -6.69 -6.34
C ALA A 43 -1.19 -5.73 -7.41
N MET A 44 -2.06 -5.16 -8.24
CA MET A 44 -1.67 -4.16 -9.25
C MET A 44 -1.20 -2.84 -8.63
N THR A 45 -1.73 -2.48 -7.45
CA THR A 45 -1.41 -1.22 -6.76
C THR A 45 -0.16 -1.27 -5.89
N GLU A 46 0.41 -2.46 -5.61
CA GLU A 46 1.59 -2.64 -4.74
C GLU A 46 2.82 -1.83 -5.20
N GLY A 47 2.92 -1.57 -6.51
CA GLY A 47 3.99 -0.75 -7.09
C GLY A 47 3.53 0.61 -7.63
N LEU A 48 2.39 1.14 -7.18
CA LEU A 48 1.80 2.36 -7.73
C LEU A 48 2.68 3.60 -7.53
N ASP A 49 3.21 3.80 -6.31
CA ASP A 49 4.07 4.96 -6.04
C ASP A 49 5.40 4.86 -6.81
N ALA A 50 5.99 3.67 -6.90
CA ALA A 50 7.20 3.44 -7.70
C ALA A 50 6.95 3.65 -9.21
N LEU A 51 5.75 3.29 -9.69
CA LEU A 51 5.32 3.55 -11.06
C LEU A 51 5.22 5.06 -11.32
N PHE A 52 4.65 5.82 -10.39
CA PHE A 52 4.55 7.27 -10.50
C PHE A 52 5.92 7.94 -10.51
N SER A 53 6.80 7.60 -9.56
CA SER A 53 8.17 8.12 -9.53
C SER A 53 8.95 7.79 -10.81
N SER A 54 8.83 6.56 -11.33
CA SER A 54 9.51 6.18 -12.58
C SER A 54 8.98 6.95 -13.80
N TYR A 55 7.70 7.33 -13.80
CA TYR A 55 7.12 8.14 -14.86
C TYR A 55 7.60 9.59 -14.77
N ASP A 56 7.59 10.17 -13.57
CA ASP A 56 8.07 11.53 -13.30
C ASP A 56 9.54 11.70 -13.69
N GLU A 57 10.39 10.72 -13.37
CA GLU A 57 11.79 10.68 -13.80
C GLU A 57 11.93 10.62 -15.33
N ALA A 58 11.15 9.76 -16.00
CA ALA A 58 11.18 9.60 -17.44
C ALA A 58 10.71 10.87 -18.17
N MET A 59 9.65 11.52 -17.67
CA MET A 59 9.12 12.78 -18.18
C MET A 59 10.13 13.92 -17.97
N THR A 60 10.68 14.06 -16.77
CA THR A 60 11.71 15.06 -16.46
C THR A 60 12.92 14.91 -17.38
N ARG A 61 13.38 13.68 -17.58
CA ARG A 61 14.47 13.37 -18.52
C ARG A 61 14.11 13.81 -19.93
N LEU A 62 12.92 13.44 -20.40
CA LEU A 62 12.46 13.78 -21.74
C LEU A 62 12.37 15.29 -21.96
N VAL A 63 11.77 16.03 -21.03
CA VAL A 63 11.71 17.51 -21.04
C VAL A 63 13.13 18.09 -21.12
N SER A 64 14.07 17.58 -20.31
CA SER A 64 15.46 18.06 -20.31
C SER A 64 16.22 17.79 -21.61
N LEU A 65 15.84 16.73 -22.35
CA LEU A 65 16.43 16.40 -23.64
C LEU A 65 15.86 17.28 -24.74
N TYR A 66 14.56 17.56 -24.70
CA TYR A 66 13.90 18.48 -25.63
C TYR A 66 14.35 19.93 -25.43
N SER A 67 14.54 20.38 -24.19
CA SER A 67 15.08 21.72 -23.93
C SER A 67 16.49 21.91 -24.50
N LYS A 68 17.23 20.82 -24.74
CA LYS A 68 18.59 20.82 -25.32
C LYS A 68 18.60 20.57 -26.83
N GLN A 69 17.52 20.05 -27.41
CA GLN A 69 17.48 19.58 -28.79
C GLN A 69 16.17 20.03 -29.44
N THR A 70 16.28 21.00 -30.38
CA THR A 70 15.24 21.72 -31.15
C THR A 70 13.77 21.26 -31.04
N PRO A 71 12.81 22.21 -31.00
CA PRO A 71 11.42 21.96 -30.60
C PRO A 71 10.66 21.17 -31.66
N GLN A 72 10.53 19.86 -31.44
CA GLN A 72 9.71 18.96 -32.27
C GLN A 72 8.46 18.47 -31.52
N LEU A 73 8.33 18.79 -30.23
CA LEU A 73 7.20 18.45 -29.39
C LEU A 73 6.71 19.70 -28.67
N SER A 74 5.40 19.93 -28.66
CA SER A 74 4.83 21.09 -27.95
C SER A 74 4.96 20.88 -26.44
N ASP A 75 5.34 21.93 -25.72
CA ASP A 75 5.28 21.94 -24.26
C ASP A 75 3.87 21.59 -23.74
N GLU A 76 2.84 21.92 -24.53
CA GLU A 76 1.44 21.60 -24.22
C GLU A 76 1.16 20.10 -24.27
N ASP A 77 1.71 19.36 -25.26
CA ASP A 77 1.50 17.91 -25.39
C ASP A 77 2.14 17.15 -24.21
N LEU A 78 3.31 17.61 -23.77
CA LEU A 78 4.04 17.03 -22.64
C LEU A 78 3.31 17.26 -21.32
N LYS A 79 2.81 18.49 -21.14
CA LYS A 79 2.01 18.86 -19.98
C LYS A 79 0.72 18.06 -19.93
N GLU A 80 0.00 17.94 -21.04
CA GLU A 80 -1.23 17.13 -21.13
C GLU A 80 -0.96 15.67 -20.76
N SER A 81 0.11 15.07 -21.29
CA SER A 81 0.49 13.69 -20.97
C SER A 81 0.75 13.51 -19.47
N TYR A 82 1.49 14.44 -18.86
CA TYR A 82 1.78 14.42 -17.43
C TYR A 82 0.51 14.55 -16.59
N GLU A 83 -0.33 15.55 -16.88
CA GLU A 83 -1.58 15.76 -16.16
C GLU A 83 -2.52 14.55 -16.25
N ASN A 84 -2.60 13.91 -17.41
CA ASN A 84 -3.43 12.72 -17.59
C ASN A 84 -2.92 11.56 -16.73
N PHE A 85 -1.60 11.35 -16.69
CA PHE A 85 -1.00 10.33 -15.85
C PHE A 85 -1.18 10.63 -14.36
N GLU A 86 -1.03 11.89 -13.96
CA GLU A 86 -1.23 12.34 -12.58
C GLU A 86 -2.69 12.17 -12.12
N LYS A 87 -3.66 12.58 -12.95
CA LYS A 87 -5.10 12.37 -12.67
C LYS A 87 -5.41 10.89 -12.49
N ALA A 88 -4.89 10.05 -13.38
CA ALA A 88 -4.99 8.61 -13.28
C ALA A 88 -4.43 8.10 -11.94
N TYR A 89 -3.27 8.58 -11.53
CA TYR A 89 -2.62 8.16 -10.29
C TYR A 89 -3.47 8.48 -9.05
N TYR A 90 -3.97 9.71 -8.97
CA TYR A 90 -4.82 10.11 -7.85
C TYR A 90 -6.17 9.41 -7.84
N ASN A 91 -6.74 9.10 -9.01
CA ASN A 91 -7.95 8.27 -9.09
C ASN A 91 -7.71 6.91 -8.43
N VAL A 92 -6.67 6.18 -8.85
CA VAL A 92 -6.33 4.90 -8.24
C VAL A 92 -6.10 5.04 -6.73
N LYS A 93 -5.40 6.08 -6.26
CA LYS A 93 -5.23 6.33 -4.83
C LYS A 93 -6.55 6.53 -4.09
N ALA A 94 -7.50 7.27 -4.67
CA ALA A 94 -8.82 7.46 -4.09
C ALA A 94 -9.58 6.13 -3.96
N VAL A 95 -9.50 5.26 -4.98
CA VAL A 95 -10.10 3.92 -4.97
C VAL A 95 -9.42 3.05 -3.90
N ILE A 96 -8.09 3.06 -3.79
CA ILE A 96 -7.38 2.35 -2.70
C ILE A 96 -7.91 2.80 -1.35
N LEU A 97 -7.98 4.10 -1.07
CA LEU A 97 -8.47 4.63 0.21
C LEU A 97 -9.94 4.26 0.50
N THR A 98 -10.75 4.09 -0.54
CA THR A 98 -12.17 3.73 -0.42
C THR A 98 -12.36 2.24 -0.11
N TRP A 99 -11.57 1.37 -0.74
CA TRP A 99 -11.78 -0.09 -0.73
C TRP A 99 -10.81 -0.86 0.17
N LEU A 100 -9.67 -0.26 0.46
CA LEU A 100 -8.70 -0.71 1.44
C LEU A 100 -8.89 0.19 2.66
N PRO A 101 -9.78 -0.16 3.60
CA PRO A 101 -9.85 0.58 4.85
C PRO A 101 -8.43 0.60 5.41
N ALA A 102 -7.96 1.81 5.77
CA ALA A 102 -6.81 1.92 6.66
C ALA A 102 -7.05 0.91 7.77
N ALA A 103 -6.08 0.03 8.04
CA ALA A 103 -6.15 -0.93 9.12
C ALA A 103 -6.43 -0.14 10.42
N SER A 104 -7.70 0.09 10.69
CA SER A 104 -8.21 0.87 11.80
C SER A 104 -8.57 -0.19 12.81
N ASP A 105 -7.64 -0.39 13.73
CA ASP A 105 -7.93 -0.58 15.15
C ASP A 105 -9.30 -1.20 15.44
N GLN A 106 -9.45 -2.49 15.17
CA GLN A 106 -10.40 -3.30 15.92
C GLN A 106 -9.85 -3.53 17.33
N SER A 107 -9.77 -2.46 18.11
CA SER A 107 -9.67 -2.55 19.56
C SER A 107 -10.47 -1.41 20.16
N GLY A 108 -11.71 -1.71 20.55
CA GLY A 108 -12.57 -0.70 21.16
C GLY A 108 -14.01 -1.14 21.32
N SER A 109 -14.31 -1.68 22.50
CA SER A 109 -15.65 -1.78 23.11
C SER A 109 -16.45 -3.05 22.86
N SER A 110 -15.96 -4.17 23.40
CA SER A 110 -16.86 -5.15 24.01
C SER A 110 -16.91 -4.90 25.51
N THR A 111 -18.00 -4.28 25.95
CA THR A 111 -18.39 -4.14 27.34
C THR A 111 -18.31 -5.49 28.04
N SER A 112 -17.45 -5.58 29.06
CA SER A 112 -17.40 -6.72 29.95
C SER A 112 -18.68 -6.76 30.79
N GLN A 113 -19.55 -7.74 30.55
CA GLN A 113 -20.39 -8.32 31.59
C GLN A 113 -20.33 -9.84 31.48
N ILE A 114 -19.43 -10.39 32.30
CA ILE A 114 -19.24 -11.80 32.57
C ILE A 114 -20.44 -12.27 33.42
N ASN A 115 -21.27 -13.16 32.88
CA ASN A 115 -22.05 -14.09 33.69
C ASN A 115 -21.41 -15.48 33.57
N GLN A 116 -20.83 -15.91 34.69
CA GLN A 116 -20.21 -17.21 34.89
C GLN A 116 -21.30 -18.29 34.97
N SER A 117 -21.08 -19.44 34.33
CA SER A 117 -21.58 -20.80 34.66
C SER A 117 -21.03 -21.75 33.59
N MET A 118 -19.85 -22.36 33.79
CA MET A 118 -19.62 -23.70 34.35
C MET A 118 -19.98 -24.89 33.44
N THR A 119 -19.09 -25.90 33.46
CA THR A 119 -19.18 -27.30 32.96
C THR A 119 -18.80 -27.54 31.48
N HIS A 120 -17.94 -28.48 31.06
CA HIS A 120 -17.26 -29.65 31.65
C HIS A 120 -15.92 -29.92 30.93
N PRO A 121 -15.03 -30.80 31.47
CA PRO A 121 -13.64 -30.97 31.05
C PRO A 121 -13.39 -32.27 30.28
N GLU A 122 -12.78 -32.26 29.09
CA GLU A 122 -12.00 -33.40 28.56
C GLU A 122 -10.97 -32.94 27.53
N GLY A 123 -9.70 -33.28 27.77
CA GLY A 123 -8.59 -33.00 26.84
C GLY A 123 -7.30 -32.69 27.57
N SER A 124 -6.52 -33.73 27.90
CA SER A 124 -5.14 -33.62 28.37
C SER A 124 -4.22 -33.08 27.27
N GLY A 125 -4.36 -31.79 26.94
CA GLY A 125 -3.31 -30.99 26.33
C GLY A 125 -2.62 -30.25 27.46
N ILE A 126 -1.30 -30.36 27.57
CA ILE A 126 -0.50 -29.47 28.43
C ILE A 126 -0.77 -28.06 27.91
N ALA A 127 -1.68 -27.34 28.57
CA ALA A 127 -1.98 -25.97 28.22
C ALA A 127 -0.74 -25.15 28.57
N LEU A 128 -0.08 -24.62 27.54
CA LEU A 128 1.03 -23.70 27.72
C LEU A 128 0.53 -22.52 28.58
N PRO A 129 1.27 -22.10 29.61
CA PRO A 129 0.93 -20.92 30.39
C PRO A 129 0.71 -19.75 29.44
N LYS A 130 -0.45 -19.08 29.54
CA LYS A 130 -0.72 -17.91 28.72
C LYS A 130 0.34 -16.85 29.03
N ILE A 131 1.22 -16.59 28.07
CA ILE A 131 2.20 -15.52 28.17
C ILE A 131 1.42 -14.21 28.03
N ILE A 132 1.28 -13.47 29.14
CA ILE A 132 0.69 -12.14 29.12
C ILE A 132 1.81 -11.18 28.72
N LEU A 133 1.81 -10.78 27.45
CA LEU A 133 2.67 -9.69 26.99
C LEU A 133 2.17 -8.40 27.63
N LYS A 134 3.06 -7.67 28.30
CA LYS A 134 2.75 -6.32 28.75
C LYS A 134 2.51 -5.44 27.53
N GLU A 135 1.47 -4.64 27.57
CA GLU A 135 1.22 -3.61 26.56
C GLU A 135 2.06 -2.37 26.89
N PHE A 136 2.61 -1.72 25.87
CA PHE A 136 3.35 -0.48 26.05
C PHE A 136 2.37 0.66 26.32
N SER A 137 2.58 1.39 27.41
CA SER A 137 1.73 2.51 27.86
C SER A 137 1.81 3.75 26.96
N GLY A 138 2.78 3.81 26.05
CA GLY A 138 3.07 5.00 25.24
C GLY A 138 3.95 6.03 25.94
N ASP A 139 4.36 5.80 27.20
CA ASP A 139 5.29 6.66 27.92
C ASP A 139 6.74 6.40 27.48
N LEU A 140 7.40 7.45 26.97
CA LEU A 140 8.79 7.40 26.52
C LEU A 140 9.78 7.07 27.65
N LEU A 141 9.46 7.39 28.92
CA LEU A 141 10.30 6.99 30.04
C LEU A 141 10.28 5.47 30.27
N GLU A 142 9.16 4.81 29.97
CA GLU A 142 8.98 3.37 30.13
C GLU A 142 9.43 2.55 28.91
N TRP A 143 9.74 3.23 27.79
CA TRP A 143 10.12 2.60 26.52
C TRP A 143 11.30 1.65 26.66
N GLN A 144 12.36 2.06 27.35
CA GLN A 144 13.56 1.25 27.50
C GLN A 144 13.26 -0.06 28.25
N SER A 145 12.52 0.03 29.37
CA SER A 145 12.14 -1.14 30.16
C SER A 145 11.17 -2.06 29.43
N PHE A 146 10.24 -1.49 28.66
CA PHE A 146 9.33 -2.26 27.80
C PHE A 146 10.10 -3.01 26.70
N HIS A 147 11.01 -2.31 26.01
CA HIS A 147 11.81 -2.88 24.92
C HIS A 147 12.69 -4.04 25.43
N ASP A 148 13.37 -3.86 26.57
CA ASP A 148 14.22 -4.90 27.15
C ASP A 148 13.41 -6.15 27.54
N LEU A 149 12.20 -5.98 28.10
CA LEU A 149 11.29 -7.09 28.44
C LEU A 149 10.75 -7.79 27.18
N PHE A 150 10.40 -7.02 26.15
CA PHE A 150 9.93 -7.55 24.87
C PHE A 150 11.00 -8.39 24.19
N ILE A 151 12.22 -7.89 24.11
CA ILE A 151 13.37 -8.60 23.55
C ILE A 151 13.66 -9.89 24.33
N ALA A 152 13.65 -9.84 25.67
CA ALA A 152 13.86 -11.04 26.50
C ALA A 152 12.77 -12.11 26.29
N THR A 153 11.53 -11.68 26.07
CA THR A 153 10.38 -12.59 25.89
C THR A 153 10.34 -13.22 24.49
N VAL A 154 10.69 -12.46 23.45
CA VAL A 154 10.63 -12.92 22.05
C VAL A 154 11.90 -13.68 21.65
N HIS A 155 13.09 -13.27 22.11
CA HIS A 155 14.36 -13.94 21.77
C HIS A 155 14.73 -15.14 22.65
N ALA A 156 13.97 -15.43 23.72
CA ALA A 156 14.16 -16.68 24.48
C ALA A 156 13.73 -17.94 23.69
N ASN A 157 13.14 -17.78 22.51
CA ASN A 157 12.80 -18.88 21.61
C ASN A 157 13.91 -19.09 20.56
N LYS A 158 15.14 -19.37 21.02
CA LYS A 158 16.21 -19.88 20.17
C LYS A 158 16.07 -21.40 20.09
N ASN A 159 15.61 -21.92 18.95
CA ASN A 159 15.98 -23.27 18.51
C ASN A 159 17.47 -23.34 18.24
#